data_AF-A0A7I8C4I8-F1
#
_entry.id   AF-A0A7I8C4I8-F1
#
_cell.length_a   1.000
_cell.length_b   1.000
_cell.length_c   1.000
_cell.angle_alpha   90.00
_cell.angle_beta   90.00
_cell.angle_gamma   90.00
#
_symmetry.space_group_name_H-M   'P 1'
#
loop_
_entity.id
_entity.type
_entity.pdbx_description
1 polymer ?
#
loop_
_entity_poly.entity_id
_entity_poly.type
_entity_poly.pdbx_seq_one_letter_code
_entity_poly.pdbx_strand_id
1 'polypeptide(L)' 'MAGSHKPGEVVKTSGIYKVVHHNEGGKTFEVTCVEGERFPPTRTGKGAVFELVHGATHSHKHTELGSSD' A
#
# COMPACT_ATOMS: atom_id res chain seq x y z
N MET A 1 14.34 7.00 -2.18
CA MET A 1 14.56 5.57 -1.89
C MET A 1 13.23 4.87 -2.12
N ALA A 2 13.09 4.09 -3.20
CA ALA A 2 11.86 3.39 -3.52
C ALA A 2 11.70 2.21 -2.55
N GLY A 3 10.76 2.31 -1.60
CA GLY A 3 10.48 1.27 -0.63
C GLY A 3 9.61 0.20 -1.26
N SER A 4 10.21 -0.95 -1.61
CA SER A 4 9.46 -2.15 -1.96
C SER A 4 9.04 -2.87 -0.68
N HIS A 5 7.76 -2.79 -0.32
CA HIS A 5 7.20 -3.39 0.89
C HIS A 5 6.65 -4.80 0.62
N LYS A 6 6.63 -5.63 1.67
CA LYS A 6 6.15 -7.02 1.56
C LYS A 6 4.67 -7.13 1.99
N PRO A 7 3.90 -8.07 1.42
CA PRO A 7 2.57 -8.40 1.89
C PRO A 7 2.61 -8.77 3.38
N GLY A 8 1.67 -8.23 4.16
CA GLY A 8 1.59 -8.43 5.61
C GLY A 8 2.42 -7.46 6.45
N GLU A 9 3.25 -6.61 5.85
CA GLU A 9 3.92 -5.52 6.58
C GLU A 9 2.91 -4.42 6.95
N VAL A 10 3.20 -3.68 8.02
CA VAL A 10 2.42 -2.50 8.39
C VAL A 10 2.80 -1.35 7.47
N VAL A 11 1.79 -0.75 6.85
CA VAL A 11 1.93 0.40 5.96
C VAL A 11 2.44 1.57 6.79
N LYS A 12 3.61 2.11 6.44
CA LYS A 12 4.22 3.24 7.15
C LYS A 12 3.75 4.60 6.65
N THR A 13 3.19 4.66 5.44
CA THR A 13 2.78 5.91 4.81
C THR A 13 1.53 5.62 4.01
N SER A 14 0.48 6.40 4.23
CA SER A 14 -0.73 6.29 3.42
C SER A 14 -0.43 6.68 1.97
N GLY A 15 -1.10 6.06 1.01
CA GLY A 15 -0.84 6.36 -0.40
C GLY A 15 -1.28 5.27 -1.36
N ILE A 16 -1.00 5.51 -2.63
CA ILE A 16 -1.18 4.55 -3.71
C ILE A 16 0.10 3.71 -3.84
N TYR A 17 -0.07 2.41 -3.68
CA TYR A 17 0.96 1.40 -3.85
C TYR A 17 0.67 0.56 -5.09
N LYS A 18 1.70 0.30 -5.89
CA LYS A 18 1.62 -0.63 -7.01
C LYS A 18 2.06 -2.00 -6.54
N VAL A 19 1.18 -2.98 -6.70
CA VAL A 19 1.49 -4.38 -6.46
C VAL A 19 2.18 -4.93 -7.70
N VAL A 20 3.42 -5.36 -7.55
CA VAL A 20 4.21 -5.99 -8.60
C VAL A 20 4.41 -7.45 -8.25
N HIS A 21 3.93 -8.34 -9.12
CA HIS A 21 4.10 -9.79 -8.96
C HIS A 21 5.24 -10.27 -9.85
N HIS A 22 6.27 -10.90 -9.28
CA HIS A 22 7.43 -11.46 -10.00
C HIS A 22 7.14 -12.70 -10.85
N ASN A 23 5.88 -13.13 -10.96
CA ASN A 23 5.53 -14.28 -11.78
C ASN A 23 5.37 -13.86 -13.24
N GLU A 24 5.78 -14.69 -14.19
CA GLU A 24 5.81 -14.41 -15.63
C GLU A 24 4.35 -14.25 -16.16
N GLY A 25 3.84 -13.01 -16.18
CA GLY A 25 2.43 -12.69 -16.45
C GLY A 25 1.65 -12.09 -15.27
N GLY A 26 2.35 -11.73 -14.19
CA GLY A 26 1.77 -11.13 -12.99
C GLY A 26 1.08 -9.80 -13.30
N LYS A 27 -0.26 -9.75 -13.13
CA LYS A 27 -1.02 -8.50 -13.20
C LYS A 27 -0.50 -7.53 -12.14
N THR A 28 0.05 -6.39 -12.58
CA THR A 28 0.32 -5.28 -11.68
C THR A 28 -0.93 -4.43 -11.54
N PHE A 29 -1.30 -4.08 -10.32
CA PHE A 29 -2.43 -3.20 -10.06
C PHE A 29 -2.11 -2.23 -8.95
N GLU A 30 -2.79 -1.09 -8.96
CA GLU A 30 -2.64 -0.04 -7.97
C GLU A 30 -3.67 -0.25 -6.85
N VAL A 31 -3.21 -0.13 -5.62
CA VAL A 31 -4.03 -0.23 -4.42
C VAL A 31 -3.77 0.98 -3.54
N THR A 32 -4.81 1.48 -2.90
CA THR A 32 -4.66 2.50 -1.86
C THR A 32 -4.40 1.80 -0.54
N CYS A 33 -3.28 2.10 0.12
CA CYS A 33 -2.97 1.61 1.45
C CYS A 33 -2.95 2.76 2.44
N VAL A 34 -3.38 2.47 3.66
CA VAL A 34 -3.49 3.44 4.74
C VAL A 34 -2.44 3.15 5.80
N GLU A 35 -1.73 4.18 6.25
CA GLU A 35 -0.78 4.12 7.37
C GLU A 35 -1.42 3.47 8.60
N GLY A 36 -0.73 2.48 9.15
CA GLY A 36 -1.21 1.69 10.29
C GLY A 36 -2.01 0.44 9.89
N GLU A 37 -2.50 0.37 8.65
CA GLU A 37 -3.11 -0.84 8.11
C GLU A 37 -2.03 -1.83 7.62
N ARG A 38 -2.39 -3.10 7.40
CA ARG A 38 -1.46 -4.10 6.89
C ARG A 38 -1.62 -4.27 5.39
N PHE A 39 -0.52 -4.39 4.66
CA PHE A 39 -0.58 -4.75 3.24
C PHE A 39 -1.31 -6.08 3.09
N PRO A 40 -2.32 -6.16 2.18
CA PRO A 40 -3.13 -7.36 2.05
C PRO A 40 -2.25 -8.58 1.72
N PRO A 41 -2.46 -9.72 2.39
CA PRO A 41 -1.68 -10.92 2.13
C PRO A 41 -2.00 -11.42 0.72
N THR A 42 -0.99 -11.43 -0.15
CA THR A 42 -1.18 -12.01 -1.48
C THR A 42 -1.31 -13.52 -1.37
N ARG A 43 -2.46 -14.05 -1.77
CA ARG A 43 -2.83 -15.48 -1.74
C ARG A 43 -1.81 -16.39 -2.46
N THR A 44 -0.98 -15.85 -3.35
CA THR A 44 0.00 -16.58 -4.15
C THR A 44 1.42 -16.57 -3.57
N GLY A 45 1.63 -16.09 -2.34
CA GLY A 45 2.76 -16.43 -1.45
C GLY A 45 4.22 -16.23 -1.89
N LYS A 46 4.54 -15.99 -3.16
CA LYS A 46 5.90 -15.90 -3.69
C LYS A 46 6.02 -14.71 -4.63
N GLY A 47 6.67 -13.65 -4.14
CA GLY A 47 7.21 -12.58 -4.97
C GLY A 47 6.25 -11.43 -5.33
N ALA A 48 5.24 -11.15 -4.51
CA ALA A 48 4.54 -9.87 -4.63
C ALA A 48 5.27 -8.80 -3.80
N VAL A 49 5.53 -7.65 -4.40
CA VAL A 49 6.09 -6.46 -3.73
C VAL A 49 5.15 -5.28 -3.92
N PHE A 50 5.10 -4.41 -2.93
CA PHE A 50 4.28 -3.20 -2.93
C PHE A 50 5.22 -2.02 -3.07
N GLU A 51 5.17 -1.32 -4.20
CA GLU A 51 5.98 -0.13 -4.42
C GLU A 51 5.13 1.10 -4.20
N LEU A 52 5.59 2.03 -3.34
CA LEU A 52 4.91 3.30 -3.16
C LEU A 52 5.01 4.12 -4.45
N VAL A 53 3.88 4.34 -5.12
CA VAL A 53 3.79 5.20 -6.31
C VAL A 53 3.51 6.64 -5.89
N HIS A 54 2.57 6.82 -4.97
CA HIS A 54 2.16 8.14 -4.54
C HIS A 54 1.83 8.15 -3.04
N GLY A 55 2.62 8.88 -2.24
CA GLY A 55 2.31 9.11 -0.83
C GLY A 55 1.18 10.13 -0.70
N ALA A 56 0.14 9.79 0.04
CA ALA A 56 -1.00 10.67 0.30
C ALA A 56 -1.42 10.56 1.77
N THR A 57 -1.66 11.67 2.45
CA THR A 57 -2.14 11.65 3.83
C THR A 57 -3.58 11.15 3.89
N HIS A 58 -3.88 10.20 4.79
CA HIS A 58 -5.25 9.72 4.98
C HIS A 58 -6.14 10.89 5.43
N SER A 59 -7.27 11.09 4.74
CA SER A 59 -8.31 12.08 5.05
C SER A 59 -8.73 12.10 6.52
N HIS A 60 -8.77 10.95 7.21
CA HIS A 60 -9.13 10.87 8.63
C HIS A 60 -8.09 11.53 9.57
N LYS A 61 -6.83 11.66 9.15
CA LYS A 61 -5.78 12.44 9.82
C LYS A 61 -5.63 13.86 9.28
N HIS A 62 -6.39 14.22 8.24
CA HIS A 62 -6.31 15.55 7.64
C HIS A 62 -7.10 16.52 8.52
N THR A 63 -6.38 17.44 9.16
CA THR A 63 -6.93 18.42 10.12
C THR A 63 -8.05 19.28 9.52
N GLU A 64 -8.08 19.51 8.20
CA GLU A 64 -9.16 20.25 7.54
C GLU A 64 -10.41 19.42 7.21
N LEU A 65 -10.33 18.08 7.22
CA LEU A 65 -11.46 17.19 6.96
C LEU A 65 -12.14 16.69 8.25
N GLY A 66 -11.72 17.23 9.41
CA GLY A 66 -12.40 17.19 10.70
C GLY A 66 -13.34 16.01 10.88
N SER A 67 -12.83 14.89 11.38
CA SER A 67 -13.70 13.91 12.02
C SER A 67 -14.22 14.56 13.30
N SER A 68 -15.37 15.23 13.15
CA SER A 68 -16.16 15.70 14.26
C SER A 68 -16.87 14.46 14.78
N ASP A 69 -16.29 13.82 15.79
CA ASP A 69 -17.03 12.93 16.68
C ASP A 69 -17.85 13.78 17.64
#